data_AF-K1T7W1-F1
#
_entry.id   AF-K1T7W1-F1
#
_cell.length_a   1.000
_cell.length_b   1.000
_cell.length_c   1.000
_cell.angle_alpha   90.00
_cell.angle_beta   90.00
_cell.angle_gamma   90.00
#
_symmetry.space_group_name_H-M   'P 1'
#
loop_
_entity.id
_entity.type
_entity.pdbx_description
1 polymer ?
#
loop_
_entity_poly.entity_id
_entity_poly.type
_entity_poly.pdbx_seq_one_letter_code
_entity_poly.pdbx_strand_id
1 'polypeptide(L)'
;MRKMPKAVAHIYNTIVVVVGFGIFYFTDLGKLGTFLGNLVGLNGNSFTDKISMQNMTANAWLFIVSVVLCMPVIPALKKKLESKNLYLATSVGQTVLNVAVFALSSILLVNATNNPFIYWQF
;
A
#
# COMPACT_ATOMS: atom_id res chain seq x y z
N MET A 1 9.21 20.00 -24.73
CA MET A 1 8.34 18.89 -24.24
C MET A 1 7.46 19.44 -23.12
N ARG A 2 6.14 19.52 -23.32
CA ARG A 2 5.21 20.15 -22.37
C ARG A 2 5.08 19.25 -21.13
N LYS A 3 5.63 19.68 -19.98
CA LYS A 3 5.57 18.89 -18.74
C LYS A 3 4.12 18.78 -18.30
N MET A 4 3.63 17.54 -18.15
CA MET A 4 2.32 17.27 -17.58
C MET A 4 2.28 17.78 -16.13
N PRO A 5 1.21 18.49 -15.70
CA PRO A 5 1.08 18.92 -14.32
C PRO A 5 1.16 17.70 -13.38
N LYS A 6 1.97 17.83 -12.31
CA LYS A 6 2.31 16.71 -11.42
C LYS A 6 1.08 15.98 -10.86
N ALA A 7 0.03 16.73 -10.52
CA ALA A 7 -1.22 16.16 -10.01
C ALA A 7 -1.88 15.21 -11.02
N VAL A 8 -1.93 15.57 -12.30
CA VAL A 8 -2.52 14.73 -13.35
C VAL A 8 -1.68 13.47 -13.57
N ALA A 9 -0.36 13.57 -13.47
CA ALA A 9 0.53 12.41 -13.53
C ALA A 9 0.26 11.42 -12.38
N HIS A 10 0.07 11.93 -11.16
CA HIS A 10 -0.23 11.08 -10.00
C HIS A 10 -1.59 10.40 -10.12
N ILE A 11 -2.64 11.13 -10.52
CA ILE A 11 -3.98 10.56 -10.72
C ILE A 11 -3.95 9.48 -11.79
N TYR A 12 -3.33 9.76 -12.94
CA TYR A 12 -3.18 8.80 -14.02
C TYR A 12 -2.45 7.54 -13.56
N ASN A 13 -1.33 7.69 -12.85
CA ASN A 13 -0.58 6.57 -12.32
C ASN A 13 -1.43 5.70 -11.37
N THR A 14 -2.17 6.33 -10.45
CA THR A 14 -3.04 5.60 -9.53
C THR A 14 -4.12 4.82 -10.28
N ILE A 15 -4.76 5.42 -11.28
CA ILE A 15 -5.79 4.75 -12.09
C ILE A 15 -5.19 3.54 -12.81
N VAL A 16 -4.04 3.70 -13.48
CA VAL A 16 -3.39 2.61 -14.22
C VAL A 16 -3.01 1.47 -13.29
N VAL A 17 -2.48 1.77 -12.10
CA VAL A 17 -2.11 0.76 -11.10
C VAL A 17 -3.34 0.00 -10.60
N VAL A 18 -4.42 0.70 -10.24
CA VAL A 18 -5.65 0.07 -9.72
C VAL A 18 -6.33 -0.79 -10.78
N VAL A 19 -6.46 -0.28 -12.01
CA VAL A 19 -7.08 -1.02 -13.12
C VAL A 19 -6.22 -2.22 -13.52
N GLY A 20 -4.90 -2.03 -13.66
CA GLY A 20 -3.96 -3.10 -13.96
C GLY A 20 -4.00 -4.20 -12.90
N PHE A 21 -4.01 -3.83 -11.62
CA PHE A 21 -4.15 -4.79 -10.53
C PHE A 21 -5.46 -5.57 -10.63
N GLY A 22 -6.59 -4.91 -10.90
CA GLY A 22 -7.88 -5.58 -11.11
C GLY A 22 -7.82 -6.63 -12.22
N ILE A 23 -7.26 -6.27 -13.37
CA ILE A 23 -7.13 -7.18 -14.54
C ILE A 23 -6.33 -8.44 -14.19
N PHE A 24 -5.25 -8.32 -13.43
CA PHE A 24 -4.42 -9.46 -13.05
C PHE A 24 -4.92 -10.23 -11.82
N TYR A 25 -5.77 -9.62 -11.00
CA TYR A 25 -6.31 -10.25 -9.80
C TYR A 25 -7.48 -11.19 -10.10
N PHE A 26 -8.38 -10.79 -11.00
CA PHE A 26 -9.57 -11.57 -11.31
C PHE A 26 -9.35 -12.53 -12.49
N THR A 27 -9.61 -13.81 -12.28
CA THR A 27 -9.63 -14.83 -13.35
C THR A 27 -10.94 -14.84 -14.15
N ASP A 28 -12.03 -14.40 -13.52
CA ASP A 28 -13.38 -14.34 -14.10
C ASP A 28 -13.67 -12.90 -14.60
N LEU A 29 -13.92 -12.78 -15.91
CA LEU A 29 -14.22 -11.51 -16.58
C LEU A 29 -15.53 -10.86 -16.09
N GLY A 30 -16.50 -11.65 -15.63
CA GLY A 30 -17.74 -11.13 -15.04
C GLY A 30 -17.49 -10.48 -13.68
N LYS A 31 -16.63 -11.10 -12.85
CA LYS A 31 -16.21 -10.51 -11.56
C LYS A 31 -15.35 -9.26 -11.78
N LEU A 32 -14.47 -9.28 -12.77
CA LEU A 32 -13.69 -8.09 -13.18
C LEU A 32 -14.60 -6.94 -13.62
N GLY A 33 -15.58 -7.19 -14.48
CA GLY A 33 -16.53 -6.18 -14.95
C GLY A 33 -17.34 -5.57 -13.79
N THR A 34 -17.77 -6.42 -12.84
CA THR A 34 -18.46 -5.97 -11.63
C THR A 34 -17.55 -5.10 -10.76
N PHE A 35 -16.29 -5.49 -10.57
CA PHE A 35 -15.29 -4.72 -9.82
C PHE A 35 -15.03 -3.34 -10.46
N LEU A 36 -14.77 -3.30 -11.77
CA LEU A 36 -14.53 -2.03 -12.48
C LEU A 36 -15.77 -1.13 -12.46
N GLY A 37 -16.97 -1.69 -12.66
CA GLY A 37 -18.24 -0.96 -12.53
C GLY A 37 -18.46 -0.40 -11.11
N ASN A 38 -18.04 -1.14 -10.09
CA ASN A 38 -18.10 -0.69 -8.70
C ASN A 38 -17.16 0.49 -8.42
N LEU A 39 -15.98 0.54 -9.06
CA LEU A 39 -15.02 1.65 -8.90
C LEU A 39 -15.57 2.99 -9.41
N VAL A 40 -16.42 2.96 -10.45
CA VAL A 40 -17.02 4.15 -11.06
C VAL A 40 -18.47 4.41 -10.62
N GLY A 41 -19.02 3.58 -9.73
CA GLY A 41 -20.37 3.74 -9.18
C GLY A 41 -21.51 3.31 -10.10
N LEU A 42 -21.23 2.57 -11.18
CA LEU A 42 -22.23 2.21 -12.21
C LEU A 42 -23.15 1.05 -11.79
N ASN A 43 -22.84 0.34 -10.70
CA ASN A 43 -23.62 -0.81 -10.23
C ASN A 43 -24.65 -0.46 -9.13
N GLY A 44 -24.93 0.83 -8.91
CA GLY A 44 -25.85 1.27 -7.84
C GLY A 44 -25.35 0.94 -6.42
N ASN A 45 -24.04 0.79 -6.27
CA ASN A 45 -23.38 0.45 -5.02
C ASN A 45 -23.23 1.68 -4.10
N SER A 46 -23.42 1.46 -2.80
CA SER A 46 -23.04 2.45 -1.78
C SER A 46 -21.52 2.62 -1.74
N PHE A 47 -21.05 3.82 -1.38
CA PHE A 47 -19.61 4.10 -1.23
C PHE A 47 -18.91 3.20 -0.21
N THR A 48 -19.65 2.69 0.79
CA THR A 48 -19.12 1.79 1.81
C THR A 48 -20.12 0.69 2.13
N ASP A 49 -19.64 -0.55 2.29
CA ASP A 49 -20.41 -1.64 2.88
C ASP A 49 -19.99 -1.90 4.34
N LYS A 50 -20.86 -2.53 5.13
CA LYS A 50 -20.58 -2.89 6.53
C LYS A 50 -19.35 -3.79 6.65
N ILE A 51 -19.17 -4.72 5.73
CA ILE A 51 -18.00 -5.61 5.70
C ILE A 51 -16.73 -4.82 5.40
N SER A 52 -16.79 -3.90 4.42
CA SER A 52 -15.66 -3.02 4.10
C SER A 52 -15.26 -2.14 5.29
N MET A 53 -16.25 -1.59 6.01
CA MET A 53 -16.00 -0.76 7.18
C MET A 53 -15.37 -1.58 8.33
N GLN A 54 -15.88 -2.78 8.59
CA GLN A 54 -15.33 -3.68 9.60
C GLN A 54 -13.89 -4.10 9.29
N ASN A 55 -13.59 -4.42 8.02
CA ASN A 55 -12.22 -4.75 7.62
C ASN A 55 -11.29 -3.55 7.74
N MET A 56 -11.76 -2.34 7.42
CA MET A 56 -10.97 -1.12 7.55
C MET A 56 -10.68 -0.79 9.02
N THR A 57 -11.66 -0.92 9.92
CA THR A 57 -11.43 -0.67 11.35
C THR A 57 -10.51 -1.71 11.98
N ALA A 58 -10.67 -3.00 11.64
CA ALA A 58 -9.80 -4.08 12.11
C ALA A 58 -8.34 -3.89 11.68
N ASN A 59 -8.12 -3.33 10.48
CA ASN A 59 -6.78 -3.13 9.90
C ASN A 59 -6.30 -1.66 9.94
N ALA A 60 -7.02 -0.76 10.63
CA ALA A 60 -6.72 0.67 10.64
C ALA A 60 -5.29 0.97 11.15
N TRP A 61 -4.77 0.12 12.05
CA TRP A 61 -3.42 0.23 12.58
C TRP A 61 -2.35 0.11 11.47
N LEU A 62 -2.56 -0.73 10.44
CA LEU A 62 -1.66 -0.86 9.29
C LEU A 62 -1.59 0.44 8.51
N PHE A 63 -2.72 1.11 8.33
CA PHE A 63 -2.80 2.39 7.65
C PHE A 63 -2.04 3.48 8.40
N ILE A 64 -2.21 3.54 9.73
CA ILE A 64 -1.49 4.51 10.58
C ILE A 64 0.02 4.27 10.50
N VAL A 65 0.46 3.01 10.66
CA VAL A 65 1.88 2.65 10.62
C VAL A 65 2.50 2.98 9.25
N SER A 66 1.81 2.66 8.16
CA SER A 66 2.30 2.94 6.80
C SER A 66 2.38 4.44 6.51
N VAL A 67 1.41 5.25 6.94
CA VAL A 67 1.50 6.72 6.82
C VAL A 67 2.72 7.26 7.59
N VAL A 68 2.94 6.80 8.82
CA VAL A 68 4.08 7.23 9.65
C VAL A 68 5.41 6.84 9.01
N LEU A 69 5.52 5.63 8.46
CA LEU A 69 6.74 5.14 7.81
C LEU A 69 7.02 5.80 6.46
N CYS A 70 5.98 6.17 5.70
CA CYS A 70 6.12 6.88 4.41
C CYS A 70 6.41 8.37 4.57
N MET A 71 6.10 8.96 5.73
CA MET A 71 6.47 10.35 6.03
C MET A 71 7.98 10.48 6.26
N PRO A 72 8.58 11.66 5.99
CA PRO A 72 10.01 11.91 6.21
C PRO A 72 10.40 12.04 7.71
N VAL A 73 9.73 11.29 8.60
CA VAL A 73 9.99 11.26 10.04
C VAL A 73 11.32 10.56 10.34
N ILE A 74 11.58 9.41 9.72
CA ILE A 74 12.83 8.65 9.92
C ILE A 74 14.06 9.45 9.44
N PRO A 75 14.06 10.06 8.23
CA PRO A 75 15.14 10.94 7.79
C PRO A 75 15.36 12.15 8.71
N ALA A 76 14.29 12.76 9.21
CA ALA A 76 14.37 13.90 10.13
C ALA A 76 14.99 13.51 11.49
N LEU A 77 14.62 12.35 12.02
CA LEU A 77 15.20 11.79 13.25
C LEU A 77 16.69 11.43 13.05
N LYS A 78 17.03 10.81 11.92
CA LYS A 78 18.42 10.48 11.56
C LYS A 78 19.30 11.72 11.54
N LYS A 79 18.85 12.79 10.87
CA LYS A 79 19.59 14.07 10.80
C LYS A 79 19.84 14.69 12.19
N LYS A 80 18.89 14.55 13.11
CA LYS A 80 18.98 15.07 14.49
C LYS A 80 19.92 14.24 15.40
N LEU A 81 20.08 12.95 15.13
CA LEU A 81 21.04 12.09 15.85
C LEU A 81 22.46 12.22 15.28
N GLU A 82 22.59 12.37 13.96
CA GLU A 82 23.88 12.62 13.32
C GLU A 82 24.50 13.94 13.79
N SER A 83 23.69 14.98 14.05
CA SER A 83 24.19 16.24 14.64
C SER A 83 24.76 16.09 16.06
N LYS A 84 24.57 14.94 16.73
CA LYS A 84 25.17 14.62 18.04
C LYS A 84 26.40 13.70 17.93
N ASN A 85 26.95 13.48 16.74
CA ASN A 85 28.05 12.52 16.46
C ASN A 85 27.73 11.04 16.78
N LEU A 86 26.45 10.67 16.90
CA LEU A 86 26.03 9.28 17.14
C LEU A 86 25.88 8.46 15.84
N TYR A 87 26.87 8.52 14.96
CA TYR A 87 26.84 7.88 13.63
C TYR A 87 26.71 6.34 13.68
N LEU A 88 27.32 5.71 14.68
CA LEU A 88 27.19 4.27 14.90
C LEU A 88 25.76 3.88 15.31
N ALA A 89 25.14 4.65 16.20
CA ALA A 89 23.78 4.37 16.68
C ALA A 89 22.73 4.58 15.57
N THR A 90 22.92 5.58 14.70
CA THR A 90 22.01 5.80 13.56
C THR A 90 22.14 4.69 12.51
N SER A 91 23.36 4.25 12.20
CA SER A 91 23.61 3.19 11.22
C SER A 91 23.07 1.84 11.70
N VAL A 92 23.38 1.46 12.95
CA VAL A 92 22.85 0.22 13.55
C VAL A 92 21.32 0.30 13.68
N GLY A 93 20.79 1.42 14.16
CA GLY A 93 19.34 1.62 14.30
C GLY A 93 18.59 1.51 12.96
N GLN A 94 19.17 2.04 11.87
CA GLN A 94 18.58 1.93 10.53
C GLN A 94 18.56 0.48 10.04
N THR A 95 19.65 -0.26 10.23
CA THR A 95 19.70 -1.69 9.85
C THR A 95 18.68 -2.50 10.64
N VAL A 96 18.62 -2.31 11.97
CA VAL A 96 17.66 -3.02 12.83
C VAL A 96 16.23 -2.70 12.42
N LEU A 97 15.92 -1.43 12.14
CA LEU A 97 14.58 -1.02 11.70
C LEU A 97 14.20 -1.69 10.37
N ASN A 98 15.11 -1.71 9.39
CA ASN A 98 14.86 -2.35 8.10
C ASN A 98 14.62 -3.86 8.25
N VAL A 99 15.42 -4.54 9.08
CA VAL A 99 15.23 -5.98 9.36
C VAL A 99 13.90 -6.22 10.06
N ALA A 100 13.53 -5.38 11.03
CA ALA A 100 12.25 -5.48 11.72
C ALA A 100 11.06 -5.29 10.76
N VAL A 101 11.10 -4.27 9.89
CA VAL A 101 10.06 -4.03 8.89
C VAL A 101 9.97 -5.20 7.90
N PHE A 102 11.11 -5.76 7.47
CA PHE A 102 11.13 -6.93 6.60
C PHE A 102 10.50 -8.17 7.25
N ALA A 103 10.87 -8.47 8.49
CA ALA A 103 10.31 -9.59 9.25
C ALA A 103 8.79 -9.41 9.48
N LEU A 104 8.37 -8.21 9.90
CA LEU A 104 6.96 -7.88 10.10
C LEU A 104 6.17 -8.02 8.80
N SER A 105 6.68 -7.50 7.68
CA SER A 105 6.04 -7.64 6.37
C SER A 105 5.88 -9.11 5.96
N SER A 106 6.88 -9.95 6.27
CA SER A 106 6.83 -11.38 6.00
C SER A 106 5.77 -12.09 6.84
N ILE A 107 5.68 -11.78 8.14
CA ILE A 107 4.66 -12.34 9.04
C ILE A 107 3.26 -11.94 8.62
N LEU A 108 3.06 -10.66 8.26
CA LEU A 108 1.78 -10.16 7.78
C LEU A 108 1.36 -10.82 6.46
N LEU A 109 2.32 -11.22 5.62
CA LEU A 109 2.05 -11.95 4.39
C LEU A 109 1.59 -13.39 4.63
N VAL A 110 2.09 -14.08 5.66
CA VAL A 110 1.71 -15.48 5.98
C VAL A 110 0.21 -15.62 6.23
N ASN A 111 -0.40 -14.61 6.85
CA ASN A 111 -1.83 -14.63 7.16
C ASN A 111 -2.69 -14.11 5.99
N ALA A 112 -2.07 -13.53 4.96
CA ALA A 112 -2.77 -13.08 3.78
C ALA A 112 -2.99 -14.27 2.84
N THR A 113 -4.24 -14.69 2.69
CA THR A 113 -4.67 -15.70 1.70
C THR A 113 -4.59 -15.18 0.25
N ASN A 114 -3.99 -14.01 0.03
CA ASN A 114 -3.86 -13.39 -1.27
C ASN A 114 -2.65 -13.97 -2.00
N ASN A 115 -2.90 -14.83 -2.98
CA ASN A 115 -1.91 -15.21 -3.97
C ASN A 115 -1.73 -14.04 -4.95
N PRO A 116 -0.60 -13.31 -4.92
CA PRO A 116 -0.41 -12.10 -5.72
C PRO A 116 -0.18 -12.40 -7.22
N PHE A 117 -0.01 -13.68 -7.58
CA PHE A 117 0.20 -14.12 -8.95
C PHE A 117 -0.77 -15.26 -9.30
N ILE A 118 -1.37 -15.14 -10.49
CA ILE A 118 -2.32 -16.09 -11.09
C ILE A 118 -1.78 -17.54 -11.11
N TYR A 119 -0.46 -17.75 -11.18
CA TYR A 119 0.16 -19.07 -11.27
C TYR A 119 -0.02 -19.96 -10.03
N TRP A 120 -0.44 -19.39 -8.89
CA TRP A 120 -0.76 -20.16 -7.67
C TRP A 120 -2.25 -20.52 -7.57
N GLN A 121 -3.06 -20.16 -8.58
CA GLN A 121 -4.49 -20.45 -8.63
C GLN A 121 -4.86 -21.53 -9.68
N PHE A 122 -3.85 -22.19 -10.26
CA PHE A 122 -4.00 -23.34 -11.18
C PHE A 122 -3.35 -24.59 -10.59
#